data_AF-A0A963TX02-F1
#
_entry.id   AF-A0A963TX02-F1
#
_cell.length_a   1.000
_cell.length_b   1.000
_cell.length_c   1.000
_cell.angle_alpha   90.00
_cell.angle_beta   90.00
_cell.angle_gamma   90.00
#
_symmetry.space_group_name_H-M   'P 1'
#
loop_
_entity.id
_entity.type
_entity.pdbx_description
1 polymer ?
#
loop_
_entity_poly.entity_id
_entity_poly.type
_entity_poly.pdbx_seq_one_letter_code
_entity_poly.pdbx_strand_id
1 'polypeptide(L)'
;MAFKTGSRLIISGVADERSTRTFFVQRNTEVPAYFAGAWSHRSPPNADEAAHIQQSMPTTPGARLEAVCTIEADGEVILTDLLYSAPKL
;
A
#
# COMPACT_ATOMS: atom_id res chain seq x y z
N MET A 1 -7.89 -8.64 5.52
CA MET A 1 -7.88 -7.60 6.58
C MET A 1 -8.59 -6.34 6.13
N ALA A 2 -9.37 -5.69 7.01
CA ALA A 2 -9.91 -4.35 6.76
C ALA A 2 -9.17 -3.29 7.59
N PHE A 3 -8.81 -2.15 6.98
CA PHE A 3 -8.21 -0.98 7.63
C PHE A 3 -9.14 0.21 7.54
N LYS A 4 -9.27 0.98 8.63
CA LYS A 4 -10.16 2.15 8.73
C LYS A 4 -9.32 3.42 8.79
N THR A 5 -8.63 3.75 7.70
CA THR A 5 -7.78 4.96 7.58
C THR A 5 -8.36 6.01 6.64
N GLY A 6 -9.70 6.09 6.53
CA GLY A 6 -10.41 7.02 5.64
C GLY A 6 -10.72 6.45 4.25
N SER A 7 -10.06 5.36 3.86
CA SER A 7 -10.36 4.56 2.66
C SER A 7 -10.87 3.18 3.10
N ARG A 8 -11.86 2.60 2.40
CA ARG A 8 -12.30 1.21 2.63
C ARG A 8 -11.32 0.28 1.92
N LEU A 9 -10.52 -0.45 2.68
CA LEU A 9 -9.41 -1.24 2.15
C LEU A 9 -9.57 -2.71 2.54
N ILE A 10 -9.48 -3.61 1.57
CA ILE A 10 -9.39 -5.07 1.79
C ILE A 10 -7.98 -5.50 1.40
N ILE A 11 -7.27 -6.12 2.34
CA ILE A 11 -5.92 -6.64 2.12
C ILE A 11 -5.99 -8.16 2.17
N SER A 12 -5.66 -8.80 1.05
CA SER A 12 -5.52 -10.25 0.89
C SER A 12 -4.05 -10.60 0.65
N GLY A 13 -3.58 -11.72 1.22
CA GLY A 13 -2.20 -12.20 1.02
C GLY A 13 -1.12 -11.64 1.96
N VAL A 14 -1.50 -10.78 2.91
CA VAL A 14 -0.59 -10.26 3.95
C VAL A 14 -0.90 -10.92 5.29
N ALA A 15 0.13 -11.43 5.98
CA ALA A 15 0.00 -12.06 7.31
C ALA A 15 -0.43 -11.02 8.37
N ASP A 16 -1.30 -11.42 9.30
CA ASP A 16 -1.73 -10.54 10.40
C ASP A 16 -0.64 -10.39 11.47
N GLU A 17 0.24 -9.41 11.28
CA GLU A 17 1.32 -9.08 12.22
C GLU A 17 1.02 -7.81 13.04
N ARG A 18 -0.26 -7.45 13.24
CA ARG A 18 -0.63 -6.22 13.96
C ARG A 18 -0.20 -6.22 15.43
N SER A 19 0.10 -7.38 15.99
CA SER A 19 0.64 -7.50 17.35
C SER A 19 2.04 -6.90 17.44
N THR A 20 2.91 -7.19 16.47
CA THR A 20 4.35 -6.87 16.51
C THR A 20 4.74 -5.69 15.62
N ARG A 21 3.92 -5.31 14.64
CA ARG A 21 4.20 -4.24 13.68
C ARG A 21 3.09 -3.20 13.62
N THR A 22 3.48 -1.96 13.33
CA THR A 22 2.57 -0.85 13.04
C THR A 22 2.43 -0.72 11.53
N PHE A 23 1.20 -0.84 11.05
CA PHE A 23 0.87 -0.66 9.64
C PHE A 23 0.51 0.79 9.36
N PHE A 24 1.04 1.35 8.28
CA PHE A 24 0.71 2.69 7.82
C PHE A 24 0.58 2.70 6.30
N VAL A 25 -0.24 3.62 5.81
CA VAL A 25 -0.53 3.79 4.39
C VAL A 25 0.12 5.08 3.92
N GLN A 26 0.97 4.98 2.90
CA GLN A 26 1.49 6.11 2.17
C GLN A 26 0.61 6.32 0.95
N ARG A 27 -0.13 7.42 0.91
CA ARG A 27 -1.01 7.74 -0.22
C ARG A 27 -0.23 8.46 -1.31
N ASN A 28 -0.49 8.09 -2.56
CA ASN A 28 -0.04 8.87 -3.70
C ASN A 28 -0.96 10.09 -3.86
N THR A 29 -0.40 11.29 -3.77
CA THR A 29 -1.15 12.55 -3.92
C THR A 29 -1.51 12.88 -5.35
N GLU A 30 -0.90 12.18 -6.32
CA GLU A 30 -1.16 12.37 -7.75
C GLU A 30 -2.41 11.64 -8.23
N VAL A 31 -3.06 10.84 -7.38
CA VAL A 31 -4.31 10.15 -7.73
C VAL A 31 -5.43 11.17 -7.89
N PRO A 32 -6.02 11.27 -9.09
CA PRO A 32 -7.08 12.23 -9.31
C PRO A 32 -8.30 11.96 -8.41
N ALA A 33 -8.92 13.05 -7.92
CA ALA A 33 -10.02 12.96 -6.95
C ALA A 33 -11.26 12.18 -7.45
N TYR A 34 -11.43 12.03 -8.77
CA TYR A 34 -12.50 11.22 -9.35
C TYR A 34 -12.36 9.71 -9.05
N PHE A 35 -11.18 9.26 -8.62
CA PHE A 35 -10.95 7.89 -8.12
C PHE A 35 -11.17 7.73 -6.61
N ALA A 36 -11.58 8.78 -5.88
CA ALA A 36 -11.75 8.71 -4.42
C ALA A 36 -12.79 7.67 -3.94
N GLY A 37 -13.67 7.20 -4.84
CA GLY A 37 -14.65 6.15 -4.57
C GLY A 37 -14.37 4.80 -5.23
N ALA A 38 -13.30 4.68 -6.01
CA ALA A 38 -12.96 3.45 -6.71
C ALA A 38 -12.28 2.44 -5.77
N TRP A 39 -12.56 1.16 -6.00
CA TRP A 39 -11.93 0.08 -5.26
C TRP A 39 -10.50 -0.11 -5.76
N SER A 40 -9.51 0.04 -4.86
CA SER A 40 -8.14 -0.29 -5.18
C SER A 40 -7.89 -1.78 -4.97
N HIS A 41 -7.24 -2.41 -5.95
CA HIS A 41 -6.72 -3.76 -5.83
C HIS A 41 -5.39 -3.71 -5.09
N ARG A 42 -5.19 -4.63 -4.14
CA ARG A 42 -3.96 -4.68 -3.34
C ARG A 42 -3.28 -6.02 -3.53
N SER A 43 -2.06 -5.97 -4.03
CA SER A 43 -1.22 -7.15 -4.24
C SER A 43 0.09 -6.99 -3.47
N PRO A 44 0.69 -8.08 -2.96
CA PRO A 44 2.08 -8.04 -2.52
C PRO A 44 2.95 -7.52 -3.68
N PRO A 45 3.88 -6.59 -3.43
CA PRO A 45 4.83 -6.17 -4.47
C PRO A 45 5.64 -7.38 -4.95
N ASN A 46 5.98 -7.41 -6.23
CA ASN A 46 7.04 -8.30 -6.68
C ASN A 46 8.42 -7.77 -6.22
N ALA A 47 9.47 -8.59 -6.33
CA ALA A 47 10.79 -8.23 -5.81
C ALA A 47 11.39 -6.97 -6.49
N ASP A 48 11.14 -6.79 -7.79
CA ASP A 48 11.64 -5.66 -8.56
C ASP A 48 10.88 -4.38 -8.24
N GLU A 49 9.55 -4.45 -8.10
CA GLU A 49 8.69 -3.36 -7.64
C GLU A 49 9.08 -2.92 -6.23
N ALA A 50 9.28 -3.87 -5.32
CA ALA A 50 9.69 -3.58 -3.95
C ALA A 50 11.05 -2.87 -3.93
N ALA A 51 12.03 -3.36 -4.70
CA ALA A 51 13.35 -2.74 -4.79
C ALA A 51 13.27 -1.33 -5.36
N HIS A 52 12.51 -1.14 -6.45
CA HIS A 52 12.34 0.17 -7.06
C HIS A 52 11.66 1.16 -6.11
N ILE A 53 10.52 0.78 -5.53
CA ILE A 53 9.75 1.61 -4.61
C ILE A 53 10.58 1.95 -3.36
N GLN A 54 11.35 1.01 -2.81
CA GLN A 54 12.22 1.28 -1.66
C GLN A 54 13.39 2.21 -1.99
N GLN A 55 13.90 2.17 -3.22
CA GLN A 55 14.94 3.09 -3.68
C GLN A 55 14.39 4.50 -3.91
N SER A 56 13.17 4.62 -4.44
CA SER A 56 12.54 5.91 -4.77
C SER A 56 11.89 6.58 -3.56
N MET A 57 11.41 5.79 -2.59
CA MET A 57 10.69 6.27 -1.41
C MET A 57 11.36 5.72 -0.14
N PRO A 58 12.36 6.42 0.41
CA PRO A 58 12.94 6.04 1.69
C PRO A 58 11.88 6.09 2.78
N THR A 59 11.70 4.96 3.46
CA THR A 59 10.75 4.80 4.56
C THR A 59 11.48 4.68 5.90
N THR A 60 10.74 4.61 6.99
CA THR A 60 11.30 4.45 8.34
C THR A 60 12.22 3.23 8.42
N PRO A 61 13.35 3.29 9.15
CA PRO A 61 14.23 2.13 9.32
C PRO A 61 13.47 0.88 9.80
N GLY A 62 13.64 -0.24 9.10
CA GLY A 62 12.92 -1.49 9.37
C GLY A 62 11.50 -1.56 8.76
N ALA A 63 11.05 -0.53 8.05
CA ALA A 63 9.80 -0.60 7.30
C ALA A 63 9.89 -1.63 6.17
N ARG A 64 8.83 -2.43 6.02
CA ARG A 64 8.66 -3.41 4.95
C ARG A 64 7.47 -2.98 4.11
N LEU A 65 7.64 -3.02 2.79
CA LEU A 65 6.53 -2.84 1.87
C LEU A 65 5.67 -4.12 1.89
N GLU A 66 4.42 -3.99 2.32
CA GLU A 66 3.49 -5.11 2.50
C GLU A 66 2.59 -5.30 1.28
N ALA A 67 2.13 -4.20 0.69
CA ALA A 67 1.23 -4.23 -0.46
C ALA A 67 1.35 -2.97 -1.29
N VAL A 68 1.16 -3.16 -2.60
CA VAL A 68 1.01 -2.10 -3.59
C VAL A 68 -0.47 -2.02 -3.94
N CYS A 69 -1.02 -0.82 -3.92
CA CYS A 69 -2.44 -0.58 -4.14
C CYS A 69 -2.62 0.14 -5.45
N THR A 70 -3.27 -0.51 -6.40
CA THR A 70 -3.50 0.03 -7.73
C THR A 70 -4.98 0.13 -8.02
N ILE A 71 -5.36 1.07 -8.88
CA ILE A 71 -6.68 1.12 -9.51
C ILE A 71 -6.47 0.76 -10.96
N GLU A 72 -7.28 -0.17 -11.46
CA GLU A 72 -7.37 -0.46 -12.89
C GLU A 72 -8.58 0.28 -13.45
N ALA A 73 -8.33 1.22 -14.36
CA ALA A 73 -9.37 2.01 -15.02
C ALA A 73 -9.00 2.20 -16.48
N ASP A 74 -9.94 1.92 -17.39
CA ASP A 74 -9.77 2.07 -18.85
C ASP A 74 -8.50 1.40 -19.42
N GLY A 75 -8.05 0.30 -18.81
CA GLY A 75 -6.84 -0.43 -19.20
C GLY A 75 -5.53 0.16 -18.69
N GLU A 76 -5.59 1.21 -17.87
CA GLU A 76 -4.45 1.81 -17.18
C GLU A 76 -4.40 1.37 -15.71
N VAL A 77 -3.19 1.05 -15.23
CA VAL A 77 -2.94 0.68 -13.83
C VAL A 77 -2.33 1.89 -13.13
N ILE A 78 -3.11 2.50 -12.25
CA ILE A 78 -2.72 3.71 -11.52
C ILE A 78 -2.31 3.32 -10.11
N LEU A 79 -1.07 3.65 -9.72
CA LEU A 79 -0.59 3.47 -8.36
C LEU A 79 -1.27 4.48 -7.43
N THR A 80 -2.00 3.98 -6.43
CA THR A 80 -2.79 4.81 -5.52
C THR A 80 -2.21 4.94 -4.13
N ASP A 81 -1.87 3.81 -3.52
CA ASP A 81 -1.36 3.77 -2.16
C ASP A 81 -0.28 2.69 -2.05
N LEU A 82 0.60 2.86 -1.09
CA LEU A 82 1.54 1.85 -0.64
C LEU A 82 1.23 1.52 0.81
N LEU A 83 1.17 0.23 1.12
CA LEU A 83 1.06 -0.24 2.49
C LEU A 83 2.44 -0.63 2.99
N TYR A 84 2.84 -0.02 4.09
CA TYR A 84 4.06 -0.39 4.80
C TYR A 84 3.74 -0.89 6.20
N SER A 85 4.64 -1.69 6.74
CA SER A 85 4.67 -2.03 8.16
C SER A 85 6.06 -1.77 8.74
N ALA A 86 6.11 -1.19 9.94
CA ALA A 86 7.35 -1.03 10.70
C ALA A 86 7.26 -1.80 12.03
N PRO A 87 8.38 -2.31 12.57
CA PRO A 87 8.41 -2.89 13.91
C PRO A 87 7.89 -1.89 14.94
N LYS A 88 7.13 -2.37 15.93
CA LYS A 88 6.86 -1.56 17.12
C LYS A 88 8.16 -1.48 17.93
N LEU A 89 8.69 -0.27 18.10
CA LEU A 89 9.71 0.01 19.10
C LEU A 89 9.10 -0.05 20.50
#